data_AF-T0HGN7-F1
#
_entry.id   AF-T0HGN7-F1
#
_cell.length_a   1.000
_cell.length_b   1.000
_cell.length_c   1.000
_cell.angle_alpha   90.00
_cell.angle_beta   90.00
_cell.angle_gamma   90.00
#
_symmetry.space_group_name_H-M   'P 1'
#
loop_
_entity.id
_entity.type
_entity.pdbx_description
1 polymer ?
#
loop_
_entity_poly.entity_id
_entity_poly.type
_entity_poly.pdbx_seq_one_letter_code
_entity_poly.pdbx_strand_id
1 'polypeptide(L)'
;MADIVDIEISYIPTLSRSNIAYKDVIGVVVKESGDPVDFTVQEAVLSISTNERSKLLLTLGNGLTWNDEIKALTVVILNEQMSFVREDTQFDYHISVSWSSNQLMTTLRKGTVTAVRES
;
A
#
# COMPACT_ATOMS: atom_id res chain seq x y z
N MET A 1 10.49 4.38 -13.89
CA MET A 1 10.55 5.07 -12.60
C MET A 1 9.28 5.86 -12.54
N ALA A 2 8.25 5.27 -11.94
CA ALA A 2 7.09 6.05 -11.51
C ALA A 2 7.60 7.02 -10.43
N ASP A 3 7.20 8.28 -10.53
CA ASP A 3 7.53 9.27 -9.53
C ASP A 3 7.00 8.83 -8.16
N ILE A 4 7.87 8.94 -7.16
CA ILE A 4 7.54 8.62 -5.77
C ILE A 4 6.60 9.74 -5.30
N VAL A 5 5.39 9.35 -4.93
CA VAL A 5 4.48 10.23 -4.17
C VAL A 5 4.53 9.73 -2.74
N ASP A 6 4.95 10.60 -1.81
CA ASP A 6 4.87 10.35 -0.37
C ASP A 6 3.41 10.10 0.02
N ILE A 7 3.19 9.15 0.94
CA ILE A 7 1.83 8.82 1.40
C ILE A 7 1.59 9.53 2.73
N GLU A 8 0.55 10.34 2.80
CA GLU A 8 0.04 10.87 4.06
C GLU A 8 -1.10 9.98 4.55
N ILE A 9 -1.06 9.57 5.82
CA ILE A 9 -2.13 8.77 6.44
C ILE A 9 -2.59 9.46 7.73
N SER A 10 -3.88 9.77 7.79
CA SER A 10 -4.51 10.37 8.96
C SER A 10 -5.18 9.32 9.84
N TYR A 11 -4.87 9.33 11.14
CA TYR A 11 -5.58 8.57 12.16
C TYR A 11 -6.65 9.46 12.82
N ILE A 12 -7.91 9.00 12.85
CA ILE A 12 -9.03 9.73 13.45
C ILE A 12 -9.54 8.97 14.69
N PRO A 13 -9.15 9.36 15.92
CA PRO A 13 -9.35 8.55 17.13
C PRO A 13 -10.82 8.29 17.53
N THR A 14 -11.75 9.09 17.03
CA THR A 14 -13.16 9.15 17.47
C THR A 14 -14.15 8.51 16.50
N LEU A 15 -13.68 8.07 15.32
CA LEU A 15 -14.51 7.42 14.30
C LEU A 15 -14.42 5.89 14.40
N SER A 16 -15.47 5.18 13.96
CA SER A 16 -15.57 3.72 14.07
C SER A 16 -14.32 3.02 13.52
N ARG A 17 -13.92 1.91 14.17
CA ARG A 17 -12.74 1.09 13.81
C ARG A 17 -12.67 0.72 12.32
N SER A 18 -13.82 0.56 11.69
CA SER A 18 -14.00 0.21 10.28
C SER A 18 -13.89 1.37 9.29
N ASN A 19 -13.59 2.60 9.74
CA ASN A 19 -13.42 3.73 8.82
C ASN A 19 -12.11 3.62 8.04
N ILE A 20 -12.16 4.05 6.79
CA ILE A 20 -11.00 4.08 5.89
C ILE A 20 -10.10 5.25 6.30
N ALA A 21 -8.88 4.93 6.72
CA ALA A 21 -7.81 5.90 7.00
C ALA A 21 -7.01 6.25 5.73
N TYR A 22 -6.89 5.31 4.78
CA TYR A 22 -6.26 5.53 3.49
C TYR A 22 -6.87 4.63 2.42
N LYS A 23 -7.05 5.17 1.22
CA LYS A 23 -7.40 4.39 0.03
C LYS A 23 -6.66 4.91 -1.19
N ASP A 24 -6.07 3.98 -1.95
CA ASP A 24 -5.38 4.27 -3.20
C ASP A 24 -5.62 3.14 -4.22
N VAL A 25 -5.52 3.47 -5.51
CA VAL A 25 -5.65 2.54 -6.62
C VAL A 25 -4.42 2.68 -7.50
N ILE A 26 -3.61 1.63 -7.52
CA ILE A 26 -2.33 1.61 -8.20
C ILE A 26 -2.46 0.73 -9.45
N GLY A 27 -2.51 1.37 -10.62
CA GLY A 27 -2.44 0.66 -11.90
C GLY A 27 -1.02 0.17 -12.18
N VAL A 28 -0.88 -1.05 -12.70
CA VAL A 28 0.42 -1.55 -13.15
C VAL A 28 0.49 -1.47 -14.67
N VAL A 29 1.35 -0.58 -15.16
CA VAL A 29 1.48 -0.25 -16.58
C VAL A 29 2.91 -0.45 -17.08
N VAL A 30 3.04 -0.78 -18.37
CA VAL A 30 4.32 -0.78 -19.08
C VAL A 30 4.83 0.65 -19.15
N LYS A 31 6.05 0.91 -18.65
CA LYS A 31 6.61 2.27 -18.55
C LYS A 31 6.62 3.03 -19.89
N GLU A 32 6.84 2.33 -20.99
CA GLU A 32 7.04 2.92 -22.32
C GLU A 32 5.73 3.28 -23.01
N SER A 33 4.72 2.41 -22.93
CA SER A 33 3.44 2.61 -23.61
C SER A 33 2.33 3.14 -22.71
N GLY A 34 2.46 2.98 -21.39
CA GLY A 34 1.39 3.27 -20.44
C GLY A 34 0.26 2.22 -20.46
N ASP A 35 0.38 1.17 -21.28
CA ASP A 35 -0.61 0.11 -21.35
C ASP A 35 -0.59 -0.75 -20.07
N PRO A 36 -1.73 -1.28 -19.63
CA PRO A 36 -1.79 -2.25 -18.54
C PRO A 36 -0.87 -3.44 -18.83
N VAL A 37 -0.10 -3.86 -17.83
CA VAL A 37 0.69 -5.09 -17.97
C VAL A 37 -0.26 -6.28 -17.89
N ASP A 38 -0.25 -7.13 -18.92
CA ASP A 38 -1.10 -8.31 -18.96
C ASP A 38 -0.52 -9.45 -18.10
N PHE A 39 -0.82 -9.40 -16.81
CA PHE A 39 -0.59 -10.50 -15.86
C PHE A 39 -1.72 -10.56 -14.82
N THR A 40 -1.73 -11.64 -14.05
CA THR A 40 -2.55 -11.77 -12.83
C THR A 40 -1.62 -11.83 -11.63
N VAL A 41 -1.86 -10.93 -10.67
CA VAL A 41 -1.12 -10.89 -9.40
C VAL A 41 -1.46 -12.13 -8.59
N GLN A 42 -0.43 -12.84 -8.13
CA GLN A 42 -0.56 -13.98 -7.22
C GLN A 42 -0.44 -13.55 -5.77
N GLU A 43 0.53 -12.68 -5.48
CA GLU A 43 0.73 -12.11 -4.16
C GLU A 43 0.94 -10.60 -4.28
N ALA A 44 0.41 -9.87 -3.30
CA ALA A 44 0.70 -8.46 -3.12
C ALA A 44 0.99 -8.22 -1.64
N VAL A 45 1.99 -7.38 -1.38
CA VAL A 45 2.39 -6.99 -0.02
C VAL A 45 2.54 -5.48 0.04
N LEU A 46 1.94 -4.88 1.05
CA LEU A 46 2.29 -3.53 1.50
C LEU A 46 2.82 -3.64 2.91
N SER A 47 4.00 -3.10 3.15
CA SER A 47 4.57 -3.01 4.49
C SER A 47 4.87 -1.57 4.84
N ILE A 48 4.52 -1.17 6.05
CA ILE A 48 4.99 0.05 6.70
C ILE A 48 5.90 -0.38 7.85
N SER A 49 7.08 0.20 7.93
CA SER A 49 8.13 -0.19 8.89
C SER A 49 8.89 1.00 9.47
N THR A 50 9.49 0.79 10.64
CA THR A 50 10.46 1.70 11.25
C THR A 50 11.68 0.90 11.66
N ASN A 51 12.89 1.34 11.30
CA ASN A 51 14.13 0.64 11.65
C ASN A 51 14.06 -0.86 11.35
N GLU A 52 13.59 -1.22 10.15
CA GLU A 52 13.41 -2.60 9.67
C GLU A 52 12.33 -3.43 10.41
N ARG A 53 11.65 -2.87 11.41
CA ARG A 53 10.53 -3.52 12.10
C ARG A 53 9.22 -3.16 11.43
N SER A 54 8.51 -4.16 10.92
CA SER A 54 7.16 -3.97 10.37
C SER A 54 6.18 -3.52 11.44
N LYS A 55 5.43 -2.45 11.14
CA LYS A 55 4.37 -1.85 11.96
C LYS A 55 2.99 -2.16 11.37
N LEU A 56 2.91 -2.25 10.04
CA LEU A 56 1.74 -2.71 9.30
C LEU A 56 2.18 -3.61 8.16
N LEU A 57 1.45 -4.71 7.97
CA LEU A 57 1.60 -5.61 6.84
C LEU A 57 0.21 -5.91 6.26
N LEU A 58 0.01 -5.56 5.00
CA LEU A 58 -1.21 -5.84 4.24
C LEU A 58 -0.90 -6.85 3.14
N THR A 59 -1.88 -7.70 2.86
CA THR A 59 -1.81 -8.74 1.82
C THR A 59 -3.12 -8.79 1.05
N LEU A 60 -3.16 -9.54 -0.06
CA LEU A 60 -4.42 -9.78 -0.77
C LEU A 60 -5.48 -10.38 0.17
N GLY A 61 -6.67 -9.80 0.17
CA GLY A 61 -7.76 -10.17 1.09
C GLY A 61 -7.65 -9.54 2.49
N ASN A 62 -6.55 -8.85 2.79
CA ASN A 62 -6.32 -8.13 4.04
C ASN A 62 -5.77 -6.72 3.75
N GLY A 63 -6.68 -5.79 3.42
CA GLY A 63 -6.34 -4.42 3.06
C GLY A 63 -5.83 -4.23 1.63
N LEU A 64 -5.48 -5.30 0.91
CA LEU A 64 -5.19 -5.24 -0.54
C LEU A 64 -6.23 -6.03 -1.34
N THR A 65 -6.58 -5.52 -2.52
CA THR A 65 -7.44 -6.21 -3.48
C THR A 65 -6.92 -5.98 -4.89
N TRP A 66 -6.74 -7.07 -5.64
CA TRP A 66 -6.38 -7.00 -7.06
C TRP A 66 -7.63 -7.04 -7.93
N ASN A 67 -7.68 -6.17 -8.94
CA ASN A 67 -8.68 -6.22 -10.00
C ASN A 67 -8.02 -6.61 -11.32
N ASP A 68 -8.34 -7.81 -11.81
CA ASP A 68 -7.80 -8.37 -13.05
C ASP A 68 -8.31 -7.68 -14.33
N GLU A 69 -9.50 -7.05 -14.29
CA GLU A 69 -10.10 -6.41 -15.47
C GLU A 69 -9.37 -5.11 -15.81
N ILE A 70 -9.04 -4.31 -14.80
CA ILE A 70 -8.37 -3.01 -14.96
C ILE A 70 -6.89 -3.04 -14.60
N LYS A 71 -6.36 -4.22 -14.24
CA LYS A 71 -4.96 -4.45 -13.81
C LYS A 71 -4.49 -3.46 -12.75
N ALA A 72 -5.27 -3.33 -11.68
CA ALA A 72 -5.01 -2.39 -10.61
C ALA A 72 -5.08 -3.02 -9.21
N LEU A 73 -4.16 -2.59 -8.34
CA LEU A 73 -4.13 -2.94 -6.93
C LEU A 73 -4.83 -1.84 -6.12
N THR A 74 -5.91 -2.19 -5.45
CA THR A 74 -6.55 -1.32 -4.46
C THR A 74 -5.92 -1.54 -3.10
N VAL A 75 -5.50 -0.46 -2.45
CA VAL A 75 -5.01 -0.42 -1.08
C VAL A 75 -6.10 0.21 -0.21
N VAL A 76 -6.44 -0.43 0.90
CA VAL A 76 -7.34 0.09 1.93
C VAL A 76 -6.69 -0.13 3.29
N ILE A 77 -6.46 0.95 4.02
CA ILE A 77 -6.01 0.90 5.41
C ILE A 77 -7.15 1.41 6.28
N LEU A 78 -7.55 0.60 7.24
CA LEU A 78 -8.59 0.93 8.20
C LEU A 78 -8.01 1.64 9.42
N ASN A 79 -8.84 2.42 10.09
CA ASN A 79 -8.47 3.19 11.26
C ASN A 79 -7.92 2.30 12.40
N GLU A 80 -8.44 1.09 12.58
CA GLU A 80 -7.91 0.14 13.57
C GLU A 80 -6.51 -0.42 13.25
N GLN A 81 -6.16 -0.46 11.96
CA GLN A 81 -4.83 -0.89 11.50
C GLN A 81 -3.76 0.19 11.73
N MET A 82 -4.17 1.42 12.07
CA MET A 82 -3.31 2.58 12.37
C MET A 82 -2.95 2.69 13.85
N SER A 83 -2.98 1.59 14.61
CA SER A 83 -2.66 1.61 16.05
C SER A 83 -1.22 2.07 16.37
N PHE A 84 -0.32 2.06 15.38
CA PHE A 84 1.08 2.48 15.50
C PHE A 84 1.28 4.01 15.44
N VAL A 85 0.27 4.81 15.11
CA VAL A 85 0.34 6.30 14.97
C VAL A 85 0.41 7.03 16.33
N ARG A 86 0.93 6.37 17.37
CA ARG A 86 1.24 7.01 18.66
C ARG A 86 2.64 7.59 18.70
N GLU A 87 3.48 7.16 17.77
CA GLU A 87 4.82 7.65 17.56
C GLU A 87 4.71 8.68 16.42
N ASP A 88 4.85 9.98 16.72
CA ASP A 88 4.89 11.06 15.71
C ASP A 88 6.20 10.94 14.90
N THR A 89 6.33 9.85 14.14
CA THR A 89 7.54 9.47 13.42
C THR A 89 7.22 9.21 11.95
N GLN A 90 8.23 9.39 11.12
CA GLN A 90 8.19 9.00 9.72
C GLN A 90 8.46 7.51 9.61
N PHE A 91 7.68 6.83 8.78
CA PHE A 91 7.81 5.40 8.52
C PHE A 91 8.27 5.17 7.08
N ASP A 92 9.00 4.09 6.84
CA ASP A 92 9.27 3.62 5.49
C ASP A 92 8.11 2.75 5.01
N TYR A 93 7.75 2.85 3.73
CA TYR A 93 6.80 1.91 3.12
C TYR A 93 7.34 1.28 1.84
N HIS A 94 6.87 0.07 1.57
CA HIS A 94 7.03 -0.58 0.27
C HIS A 94 5.75 -1.31 -0.13
N ILE A 95 5.49 -1.31 -1.43
CA ILE A 95 4.41 -2.05 -2.08
C ILE A 95 5.04 -2.93 -3.15
N SER A 96 4.81 -4.23 -3.08
CA SER A 96 5.34 -5.21 -4.03
C SER A 96 4.27 -6.19 -4.47
N VAL A 97 4.44 -6.74 -5.67
CA VAL A 97 3.57 -7.78 -6.22
C VAL A 97 4.41 -8.88 -6.86
N SER A 98 3.90 -10.11 -6.87
CA SER A 98 4.44 -11.25 -7.62
C SER A 98 3.37 -11.79 -8.57
N TRP A 99 3.78 -12.30 -9.72
CA TRP A 99 2.89 -12.88 -10.73
C TRP A 99 3.54 -14.08 -11.44
N SER A 100 2.70 -14.88 -12.09
CA SER A 100 3.05 -16.21 -12.62
C SER A 100 4.20 -16.25 -13.63
N SER A 101 4.40 -15.19 -14.42
CA SER A 101 5.42 -15.18 -15.48
C SER A 101 6.83 -14.90 -14.99
N ASN A 102 7.00 -14.30 -13.80
CA ASN A 102 8.32 -13.94 -13.29
C ASN A 102 8.64 -14.54 -11.91
N GLN A 103 7.66 -14.94 -11.09
CA GLN A 103 7.76 -15.42 -9.69
C GLN A 103 8.60 -14.55 -8.72
N LEU A 104 9.40 -13.61 -9.22
CA LEU A 104 10.19 -12.65 -8.49
C LEU A 104 9.28 -11.49 -8.09
N MET A 105 9.25 -11.22 -6.80
CA MET A 105 8.52 -10.10 -6.22
C MET A 105 9.09 -8.78 -6.77
N THR A 106 8.24 -8.01 -7.45
CA THR A 106 8.57 -6.71 -8.03
C THR A 106 8.02 -5.60 -7.16
N THR A 107 8.87 -4.68 -6.73
CA THR A 107 8.47 -3.49 -5.98
C THR A 107 7.82 -2.48 -6.93
N LEU A 108 6.53 -2.18 -6.69
CA LEU A 108 5.77 -1.17 -7.44
C LEU A 108 6.04 0.24 -6.93
N ARG A 109 6.11 0.41 -5.60
CA ARG A 109 6.27 1.70 -4.95
C ARG A 109 7.07 1.54 -3.66
N LYS A 110 7.86 2.55 -3.32
CA LYS A 110 8.48 2.71 -2.01
C LYS A 110 8.64 4.19 -1.71
N GLY A 111 8.65 4.55 -0.44
CA GLY A 111 8.82 5.94 -0.02
C GLY A 111 8.62 6.07 1.48
N THR A 112 8.20 7.25 1.90
CA THR A 112 7.91 7.52 3.31
C THR A 112 6.42 7.70 3.55
N VAL A 113 5.99 7.27 4.73
CA VAL A 113 4.65 7.53 5.27
C VAL A 113 4.79 8.53 6.41
N THR A 114 4.08 9.64 6.28
CA THR A 114 3.85 10.55 7.41
C THR A 114 2.52 10.17 8.02
N ALA A 115 2.55 9.63 9.23
CA ALA A 115 1.34 9.31 9.96
C ALA A 115 1.00 10.46 10.91
N VAL A 116 -0.18 11.05 10.75
CA VAL A 116 -0.64 12.16 11.59
C VAL A 116 -1.84 11.76 12.42
N ARG A 117 -1.85 12.19 13.68
CA ARG A 117 -3.03 12.09 14.53
C ARG A 117 -3.84 13.37 14.36
N GLU A 118 -5.06 13.25 13.85
CA GLU A 118 -6.00 14.37 13.88
C GLU A 118 -6.51 14.53 15.32
N SER A 119 -6.25 15.70 15.89
CA SER A 119 -6.60 16.10 17.26
C SER A 119 -8.06 16.53 17.37
#